data_AF-A0AA44WLQ0-F1
#
_entry.id   AF-A0AA44WLQ0-F1
#
_cell.length_a   1.000
_cell.length_b   1.000
_cell.length_c   1.000
_cell.angle_alpha   90.00
_cell.angle_beta   90.00
_cell.angle_gamma   90.00
#
_symmetry.space_group_name_H-M   'P 1'
#
loop_
_entity.id
_entity.type
_entity.pdbx_description
1 polymer ?
#
loop_
_entity_poly.entity_id
_entity_poly.type
_entity_poly.pdbx_seq_one_letter_code
_entity_poly.pdbx_strand_id
1 'polypeptide(L)'
;MCKLPPREVIVSVFLPLGPLGQGAFGIMRLGKETMRLTNDVKFLPDAAVAGQVFYSLGFFAAFILWGFGLVWLFFAVASITRNRFPFNLGWWGFTFPLGVYSTATTTFAQEIPSAFFKVLGTIFSLVVVFLWVVVSSGTIRHAYLGDLFHAPGSRPSQAERKKNDGKRSLRNIV
;
A
#
# COMPACT_ATOMS: atom_id res chain seq x y z
N MET A 1 -2.88 28.25 16.07
CA MET A 1 -3.11 26.93 16.69
C MET A 1 -3.00 25.89 15.61
N CYS A 2 -2.06 24.96 15.76
CA CYS A 2 -1.53 24.10 14.70
C CYS A 2 -2.60 23.31 13.94
N LYS A 3 -2.34 23.23 12.63
CA LYS A 3 -3.05 22.51 11.57
C LYS A 3 -3.33 21.06 12.02
N LEU A 4 -4.56 20.62 11.78
CA LEU A 4 -5.03 19.25 12.00
C LEU A 4 -3.93 18.24 11.57
N PRO A 5 -3.60 17.23 12.41
CA PRO A 5 -2.55 16.27 12.09
C PRO A 5 -2.83 15.63 10.72
N PRO A 6 -1.85 15.54 9.82
CA PRO A 6 -2.11 15.29 8.40
C PRO A 6 -2.72 13.91 8.15
N ARG A 7 -3.75 13.88 7.30
CA ARG A 7 -4.40 12.67 6.78
C ARG A 7 -3.42 11.75 6.03
N GLU A 8 -2.27 12.29 5.63
CA GLU A 8 -1.12 11.59 5.05
C GLU A 8 -0.49 10.57 6.01
N VAL A 9 -0.51 10.84 7.33
CA VAL A 9 0.21 10.04 8.33
C VAL A 9 -0.24 8.58 8.36
N ILE A 10 -1.53 8.30 8.08
CA ILE A 10 -2.05 6.92 8.10
C ILE A 10 -1.58 6.15 6.86
N VAL A 11 -1.61 6.79 5.68
CA VAL A 11 -1.09 6.19 4.45
C VAL A 11 0.41 5.93 4.59
N SER A 12 1.12 6.80 5.31
CA SER A 12 2.54 6.61 5.61
C SER A 12 2.83 5.34 6.43
N VAL A 13 1.92 4.89 7.30
CA VAL A 13 2.12 3.64 8.09
C VAL A 13 2.11 2.41 7.19
N PHE A 14 1.48 2.49 6.01
CA PHE A 14 1.43 1.41 5.03
C PHE A 14 2.56 1.47 3.99
N LEU A 15 3.34 2.56 3.93
CA LEU A 15 4.46 2.68 2.98
C LEU A 15 5.48 1.54 3.11
N PRO A 16 5.87 1.08 4.32
CA PRO A 16 6.80 -0.03 4.46
C PRO A 16 6.25 -1.37 3.94
N LEU A 17 4.94 -1.60 4.00
CA LEU A 17 4.32 -2.85 3.56
C LEU A 17 4.51 -3.12 2.06
N GLY A 18 4.52 -2.08 1.24
CA GLY A 18 4.70 -2.18 -0.21
C GLY A 18 6.05 -2.82 -0.58
N PRO A 19 7.20 -2.19 -0.25
CA PRO A 19 8.52 -2.73 -0.53
C PRO A 19 8.77 -4.10 0.11
N LEU A 20 8.23 -4.36 1.31
CA LEU A 20 8.39 -5.65 1.98
C LEU A 20 7.65 -6.78 1.24
N GLY A 21 6.38 -6.55 0.87
CA GLY A 21 5.61 -7.54 0.13
C GLY A 21 6.13 -7.74 -1.30
N GLN A 22 6.46 -6.65 -2.00
CA GLN A 22 6.97 -6.72 -3.36
C GLN A 22 8.39 -7.34 -3.39
N GLY A 23 9.22 -7.02 -2.39
CA GLY A 23 10.55 -7.58 -2.22
C GLY A 23 10.49 -9.08 -1.94
N ALA A 24 9.60 -9.53 -1.04
CA ALA A 24 9.39 -10.95 -0.79
C ALA A 24 8.95 -11.69 -2.06
N PHE A 25 7.99 -11.13 -2.81
CA PHE A 25 7.55 -11.67 -4.10
C PHE A 25 8.68 -11.74 -5.13
N GLY A 26 9.43 -10.64 -5.29
CA GLY A 26 10.51 -10.53 -6.26
C GLY A 26 11.65 -11.51 -5.99
N ILE A 27 12.11 -11.60 -4.73
CA ILE A 27 13.16 -12.55 -4.33
C ILE A 27 12.72 -13.99 -4.56
N MET A 28 11.49 -14.34 -4.19
CA MET A 28 10.94 -15.68 -4.45
C MET A 28 10.92 -15.99 -5.95
N ARG A 29 10.48 -15.04 -6.77
CA ARG A 29 10.42 -15.22 -8.22
C ARG A 29 11.80 -15.40 -8.83
N LEU A 30 12.77 -14.60 -8.40
CA LEU A 30 14.17 -14.75 -8.83
C LEU A 30 14.74 -16.13 -8.45
N GLY A 31 14.46 -16.60 -7.23
CA GLY A 31 14.85 -17.96 -6.80
C GLY A 31 14.30 -19.05 -7.73
N LYS A 32 13.02 -18.96 -8.09
CA LYS A 32 12.36 -19.89 -9.03
C LYS A 32 12.97 -19.85 -10.42
N GLU A 33 13.14 -18.65 -11.00
CA GLU A 33 13.71 -18.52 -12.34
C GLU A 33 15.18 -18.97 -12.35
N THR A 34 15.93 -18.75 -11.27
CA THR A 34 17.31 -19.25 -11.14
C THR A 34 17.36 -20.78 -11.15
N MET A 35 16.46 -21.42 -10.40
CA MET A 35 16.32 -22.88 -10.40
C MET A 35 15.90 -23.41 -11.77
N ARG A 36 15.00 -22.72 -12.47
CA ARG A 36 14.57 -23.08 -13.82
C ARG A 36 15.71 -22.96 -14.83
N LEU A 37 16.44 -21.84 -14.82
CA LEU A 37 17.55 -21.59 -15.74
C LEU A 37 18.71 -22.58 -15.56
N THR A 38 19.00 -22.98 -14.32
CA THR A 38 20.05 -23.96 -14.01
C THR A 38 19.66 -25.39 -14.38
N ASN A 39 18.37 -25.76 -14.33
CA ASN A 39 17.89 -27.09 -14.73
C ASN A 39 17.60 -27.22 -16.23
N ASP A 40 16.91 -26.25 -16.85
CA ASP A 40 16.41 -26.38 -18.22
C ASP A 40 17.42 -25.93 -19.29
N VAL A 41 18.17 -24.86 -19.01
CA VAL A 41 18.97 -24.16 -20.03
C VAL A 41 20.44 -24.62 -20.03
N LYS A 42 20.83 -25.51 -19.10
CA LYS A 42 22.25 -25.89 -18.86
C LYS A 42 23.18 -24.68 -18.93
N PHE A 43 22.76 -23.55 -18.36
CA PHE A 43 23.49 -22.28 -18.46
C PHE A 43 24.92 -22.40 -17.89
N LEU A 44 25.09 -23.28 -16.91
CA LEU A 44 26.35 -23.67 -16.30
C LEU A 44 26.36 -25.19 -16.08
N PRO A 45 27.42 -25.92 -16.48
CA PRO A 45 27.58 -27.34 -16.10
C PRO A 45 27.67 -27.47 -14.57
N ASP A 46 26.99 -28.46 -13.99
CA ASP A 46 26.87 -28.73 -12.54
C ASP A 46 26.23 -27.63 -11.67
N ALA A 47 25.57 -26.63 -12.26
CA ALA A 47 24.91 -25.57 -11.48
C ALA A 47 23.54 -25.94 -10.89
N ALA A 48 23.09 -27.20 -11.01
CA ALA A 48 21.82 -27.64 -10.43
C ALA A 48 21.77 -27.45 -8.90
N VAL A 49 22.90 -27.70 -8.22
CA VAL A 49 23.04 -27.47 -6.77
C VAL A 49 22.98 -25.97 -6.45
N ALA A 50 23.64 -25.13 -7.26
CA ALA A 50 23.58 -23.68 -7.07
C ALA A 50 22.15 -23.14 -7.20
N GLY A 51 21.37 -23.63 -8.16
CA GLY A 51 19.96 -23.27 -8.34
C GLY A 51 19.10 -23.58 -7.10
N GLN A 52 19.28 -24.75 -6.50
CA GLN A 52 18.56 -25.14 -5.27
C GLN A 52 18.96 -24.27 -4.06
N VAL A 53 20.23 -23.90 -3.95
CA VAL A 53 20.73 -23.00 -2.90
C VAL A 53 20.13 -21.61 -3.04
N PHE A 54 20.15 -21.02 -4.24
CA PHE A 54 19.54 -19.71 -4.49
C PHE A 54 18.03 -19.70 -4.25
N TYR A 55 17.33 -20.76 -4.66
CA TYR A 55 15.91 -20.91 -4.36
C TYR A 55 15.65 -20.96 -2.84
N SER A 56 16.40 -21.79 -2.10
CA SER A 56 16.25 -21.92 -0.65
C SER A 56 16.56 -20.60 0.08
N LEU A 57 17.67 -19.94 -0.28
CA LEU A 57 18.02 -18.62 0.27
C LEU A 57 16.94 -17.57 -0.04
N GLY A 58 16.44 -17.56 -1.28
CA GLY A 58 15.37 -16.68 -1.69
C GLY A 58 14.09 -16.93 -0.90
N PHE A 59 13.75 -18.19 -0.64
CA PHE A 59 12.60 -18.56 0.18
C PHE A 59 12.72 -18.03 1.61
N PHE A 60 13.86 -18.25 2.27
CA PHE A 60 14.07 -17.75 3.64
C PHE A 60 14.09 -16.22 3.71
N ALA A 61 14.76 -15.55 2.77
CA ALA A 61 14.79 -14.09 2.71
C ALA A 61 13.39 -13.50 2.49
N ALA A 62 12.63 -14.08 1.56
CA ALA A 62 11.24 -13.69 1.34
C ALA A 62 10.37 -13.92 2.57
N PHE A 63 10.57 -15.04 3.29
CA PHE A 63 9.81 -15.36 4.50
C PHE A 63 10.08 -14.37 5.63
N ILE A 64 11.35 -13.95 5.81
CA ILE A 64 11.73 -12.92 6.78
C ILE A 64 11.07 -11.58 6.44
N LEU A 65 11.13 -11.15 5.17
CA LEU A 65 10.49 -9.92 4.71
C LEU A 65 8.97 -9.95 4.91
N TRP A 66 8.34 -11.08 4.61
CA TRP A 66 6.91 -11.29 4.84
C TRP A 66 6.57 -11.22 6.33
N GLY A 67 7.33 -11.89 7.19
CA GLY A 67 7.14 -11.86 8.64
C GLY A 67 7.30 -10.46 9.23
N PHE A 68 8.29 -9.69 8.77
CA PHE A 68 8.44 -8.28 9.16
C PHE A 68 7.25 -7.44 8.68
N GLY A 69 6.72 -7.74 7.50
CA GLY A 69 5.47 -7.13 7.01
C GLY A 69 4.27 -7.37 7.92
N LEU A 70 4.14 -8.53 8.59
CA LEU A 70 3.05 -8.77 9.55
C LEU A 70 3.09 -7.78 10.73
N VAL A 71 4.28 -7.45 11.22
CA VAL A 71 4.47 -6.48 12.31
C VAL A 71 3.97 -5.10 11.88
N TRP A 72 4.33 -4.68 10.66
CA TRP A 72 3.83 -3.42 10.10
C TRP A 72 2.33 -3.44 9.84
N LEU A 73 1.79 -4.55 9.35
CA LEU A 73 0.35 -4.73 9.17
C LEU A 73 -0.39 -4.58 10.51
N PHE A 74 0.14 -5.17 11.58
CA PHE A 74 -0.43 -5.04 12.91
C PHE A 74 -0.44 -3.57 13.38
N PHE A 75 0.67 -2.84 13.24
CA PHE A 75 0.71 -1.42 13.57
C PHE A 75 -0.25 -0.59 12.70
N ALA A 76 -0.37 -0.94 11.42
CA ALA A 76 -1.23 -0.26 10.48
C ALA A 76 -2.72 -0.43 10.84
N VAL A 77 -3.14 -1.65 11.17
CA VAL A 77 -4.50 -1.95 11.66
C VAL A 77 -4.76 -1.27 13.01
N ALA A 78 -3.82 -1.32 13.94
CA ALA A 78 -3.93 -0.66 15.25
C ALA A 78 -4.06 0.87 15.13
N SER A 79 -3.38 1.48 14.15
CA SER A 79 -3.49 2.91 13.86
C SER A 79 -4.88 3.29 13.34
N ILE A 80 -5.48 2.44 12.50
CA ILE A 80 -6.83 2.64 11.96
C ILE A 80 -7.90 2.50 13.06
N THR A 81 -7.80 1.48 13.91
CA THR A 81 -8.82 1.23 14.96
C THR A 81 -8.84 2.33 16.02
N ARG A 82 -7.70 2.96 16.29
CA ARG A 82 -7.57 4.01 17.30
C ARG A 82 -8.13 5.36 16.85
N ASN A 83 -8.26 5.61 15.56
CA ASN A 83 -8.67 6.91 15.05
C ASN A 83 -9.82 6.81 14.03
N ARG A 84 -10.95 7.43 14.35
CA ARG A 84 -12.11 7.54 13.43
C ARG A 84 -11.86 8.70 12.45
N PHE A 85 -11.78 8.42 11.16
CA PHE A 85 -11.66 9.46 10.13
C PHE A 85 -12.71 9.30 9.03
N PRO A 86 -13.23 10.42 8.50
CA PRO A 86 -14.17 10.38 7.37
C PRO A 86 -13.49 9.84 6.11
N PHE A 87 -14.30 9.18 5.27
CA PHE A 87 -13.89 8.64 3.98
C PHE A 87 -13.21 9.73 3.12
N ASN A 88 -12.08 9.40 2.49
CA ASN A 88 -11.34 10.31 1.62
C ASN A 88 -10.55 9.56 0.53
N LEU A 89 -10.08 10.29 -0.49
CA LEU A 89 -9.33 9.72 -1.62
C LEU A 89 -8.03 9.01 -1.23
N GLY A 90 -7.43 9.38 -0.09
CA GLY A 90 -6.21 8.75 0.44
C GLY A 90 -6.39 7.29 0.84
N TRP A 91 -7.63 6.77 0.91
CA TRP A 91 -7.87 5.34 1.15
C TRP A 91 -7.36 4.44 0.02
N TRP A 92 -7.20 4.97 -1.20
CA TRP A 92 -6.50 4.27 -2.28
C TRP A 92 -5.04 3.94 -1.95
N GLY A 93 -4.41 4.68 -1.02
CA GLY A 93 -3.07 4.38 -0.53
C GLY A 93 -2.96 3.06 0.24
N PHE A 94 -4.09 2.47 0.68
CA PHE A 94 -4.10 1.19 1.40
C PHE A 94 -4.23 -0.02 0.48
N THR A 95 -4.94 0.11 -0.64
CA THR A 95 -5.20 -1.01 -1.56
C THR A 95 -3.90 -1.57 -2.15
N PHE A 96 -2.94 -0.69 -2.46
CA PHE A 96 -1.67 -1.12 -3.05
C PHE A 96 -0.80 -1.93 -2.07
N PRO A 97 -0.39 -1.42 -0.89
CA PRO A 97 0.43 -2.19 0.04
C PRO A 97 -0.25 -3.48 0.51
N LEU A 98 -1.57 -3.45 0.77
CA LEU A 98 -2.32 -4.65 1.14
C LEU A 98 -2.43 -5.66 0.00
N GLY A 99 -2.64 -5.21 -1.24
CA GLY A 99 -2.71 -6.09 -2.41
C GLY A 99 -1.38 -6.78 -2.70
N VAL A 100 -0.29 -6.02 -2.61
CA VAL A 100 1.07 -6.56 -2.75
C VAL A 100 1.38 -7.57 -1.65
N TYR A 101 1.01 -7.27 -0.41
CA TYR A 101 1.20 -8.19 0.72
C TYR A 101 0.34 -9.46 0.61
N SER A 102 -0.89 -9.33 0.10
CA SER A 102 -1.75 -10.47 -0.25
C SER A 102 -1.09 -11.35 -1.31
N THR A 103 -0.50 -10.74 -2.35
CA THR A 103 0.19 -11.45 -3.44
C THR A 103 1.41 -12.23 -2.94
N ALA A 104 2.20 -11.63 -2.04
CA ALA A 104 3.31 -12.33 -1.37
C ALA A 104 2.79 -13.54 -0.58
N THR A 105 1.70 -13.39 0.17
CA THR A 105 1.07 -14.46 0.96
C THR A 105 0.55 -15.60 0.07
N THR A 106 -0.11 -15.28 -1.05
CA THR A 106 -0.57 -16.29 -2.01
C THR A 106 0.59 -16.98 -2.71
N THR A 107 1.72 -16.31 -2.88
CA THR A 107 2.95 -16.94 -3.41
C THR A 107 3.46 -17.99 -2.44
N PHE A 108 3.51 -17.70 -1.13
CA PHE A 108 3.85 -18.72 -0.13
C PHE A 108 2.84 -19.88 -0.10
N ALA A 109 1.57 -19.63 -0.39
CA ALA A 109 0.55 -20.68 -0.48
C ALA A 109 0.78 -21.64 -1.65
N GLN A 110 1.50 -21.21 -2.68
CA GLN A 110 1.92 -22.05 -3.80
C GLN A 110 3.19 -22.85 -3.47
N GLU A 111 4.13 -22.24 -2.73
CA GLU A 111 5.39 -22.90 -2.38
C GLU A 111 5.26 -23.90 -1.23
N ILE A 112 4.45 -23.55 -0.23
CA ILE A 112 4.25 -24.36 0.96
C ILE A 112 2.88 -25.04 0.80
N PRO A 113 2.82 -26.38 0.73
CA PRO A 113 1.56 -27.12 0.64
C PRO A 113 0.82 -27.14 1.99
N SER A 114 0.61 -25.96 2.59
CA SER A 114 -0.07 -25.77 3.86
C SER A 114 -1.41 -25.09 3.64
N ALA A 115 -2.45 -25.63 4.29
CA ALA A 115 -3.77 -25.01 4.32
C ALA A 115 -3.73 -23.60 4.94
N PHE A 116 -2.79 -23.34 5.87
CA PHE A 116 -2.65 -22.06 6.55
C PHE A 116 -2.43 -20.91 5.57
N PHE A 117 -1.45 -21.02 4.68
CA PHE A 117 -1.14 -19.95 3.70
C PHE A 117 -2.24 -19.80 2.66
N LYS A 118 -2.93 -20.88 2.27
CA LYS A 118 -4.08 -20.83 1.35
C LYS A 118 -5.24 -20.05 1.95
N VAL A 119 -5.59 -20.35 3.20
CA VAL A 119 -6.67 -19.65 3.92
C VAL A 119 -6.28 -18.20 4.18
N LEU A 120 -5.05 -17.95 4.66
CA LEU A 120 -4.57 -16.60 4.95
C LEU A 120 -4.49 -15.72 3.70
N GLY A 121 -3.98 -16.26 2.59
CA GLY A 121 -3.95 -15.59 1.30
C GLY A 121 -5.34 -15.22 0.82
N THR A 122 -6.30 -16.14 0.95
CA THR A 122 -7.71 -15.91 0.57
C THR A 122 -8.34 -14.80 1.43
N ILE A 123 -8.14 -14.83 2.76
CA ILE A 123 -8.64 -13.80 3.67
C ILE A 123 -8.08 -12.43 3.27
N PHE A 124 -6.77 -12.30 3.07
CA PHE A 124 -6.16 -11.03 2.65
C PHE A 124 -6.67 -10.57 1.29
N SER A 125 -6.85 -11.47 0.31
CA SER A 125 -7.43 -11.11 -0.98
C SER A 125 -8.87 -10.59 -0.86
N LEU A 126 -9.70 -11.25 -0.05
CA LEU A 126 -11.08 -10.80 0.21
C LEU A 126 -11.13 -9.43 0.88
N VAL A 127 -10.25 -9.19 1.86
CA VAL A 127 -10.13 -7.87 2.52
C VAL A 127 -9.73 -6.78 1.52
N VAL A 128 -8.77 -7.06 0.63
CA VAL A 128 -8.35 -6.11 -0.42
C VAL A 128 -9.49 -5.80 -1.39
N VAL A 129 -10.22 -6.83 -1.85
CA VAL A 129 -11.37 -6.66 -2.74
C VAL A 129 -12.47 -5.86 -2.06
N PHE A 130 -12.79 -6.17 -0.81
CA PHE A 130 -13.79 -5.44 -0.05
C PHE A 130 -13.40 -3.96 0.13
N LEU A 131 -12.15 -3.70 0.52
CA LEU A 131 -11.62 -2.35 0.66
C LEU A 131 -11.68 -1.61 -0.69
N TRP A 132 -11.31 -2.27 -1.78
CA TRP A 132 -11.41 -1.71 -3.13
C TRP A 132 -12.85 -1.34 -3.51
N VAL A 133 -13.85 -2.17 -3.21
CA VAL A 133 -15.27 -1.88 -3.48
C VAL A 133 -15.75 -0.67 -2.67
N VAL A 134 -15.41 -0.60 -1.38
CA VAL A 134 -15.76 0.54 -0.51
C VAL A 134 -15.14 1.83 -1.03
N VAL A 135 -13.85 1.79 -1.37
CA VAL A 135 -13.12 2.96 -1.86
C VAL A 135 -13.60 3.39 -3.23
N SER A 136 -13.87 2.45 -4.14
CA SER A 136 -14.41 2.73 -5.46
C SER A 136 -15.80 3.35 -5.36
N SER A 137 -16.69 2.78 -4.55
CA SER A 137 -18.06 3.31 -4.34
C SER A 137 -18.03 4.72 -3.74
N GLY A 138 -17.18 4.96 -2.74
CA GLY A 138 -17.03 6.29 -2.15
C GLY A 138 -16.41 7.30 -3.12
N THR A 139 -15.45 6.88 -3.95
CA THR A 139 -14.86 7.70 -5.02
C THR A 139 -15.92 8.09 -6.04
N ILE A 140 -16.69 7.12 -6.52
CA ILE A 140 -17.79 7.32 -7.47
C ILE A 140 -18.81 8.32 -6.90
N ARG A 141 -19.24 8.14 -5.64
CA ARG A 141 -20.17 9.05 -4.98
C ARG A 141 -19.63 10.48 -4.89
N HIS A 142 -18.37 10.67 -4.49
CA HIS A 142 -17.76 12.00 -4.37
C HIS A 142 -17.42 12.63 -5.72
N ALA A 143 -17.13 11.82 -6.74
CA ALA A 143 -16.92 12.27 -8.11
C ALA A 143 -18.23 12.80 -8.70
N TYR A 144 -19.35 12.10 -8.50
CA TYR A 144 -20.68 12.56 -8.92
C TYR A 144 -21.16 13.80 -8.16
N LEU A 145 -20.75 13.98 -6.89
CA LEU A 145 -21.05 15.17 -6.09
C LEU A 145 -20.20 16.40 -6.46
N GLY A 146 -19.23 16.28 -7.38
CA GLY A 146 -18.42 17.41 -7.88
C GLY A 146 -17.36 17.95 -6.90
N ASP A 147 -17.21 17.33 -5.74
CA ASP A 147 -16.32 17.82 -4.66
C ASP A 147 -14.88 17.28 -4.79
N LEU A 148 -14.64 16.33 -5.72
CA LEU A 148 -13.33 15.72 -5.97
C LEU A 148 -12.34 16.66 -6.69
N PHE A 149 -12.86 17.61 -7.48
CA PHE A 149 -12.07 18.55 -8.28
C PHE A 149 -12.06 19.97 -7.70
N HIS A 150 -12.58 20.17 -6.49
CA HIS A 150 -12.35 21.42 -5.77
C HIS A 150 -10.91 21.41 -5.24
N ALA A 151 -9.97 21.82 -6.09
CA ALA A 151 -8.63 22.20 -5.67
C ALA A 151 -8.75 23.15 -4.47
N PRO A 152 -7.97 22.99 -3.38
CA PRO A 152 -7.95 23.90 -2.25
C PRO A 152 -7.26 25.24 -2.61
N GLY A 153 -7.56 25.81 -3.78
CA GLY A 153 -6.96 27.00 -4.35
C GLY A 153 -7.95 28.02 -4.94
N SER A 154 -9.26 27.75 -4.99
CA SER A 154 -10.26 28.73 -5.47
C SER A 154 -10.94 29.53 -4.37
N ARG A 155 -10.74 29.18 -3.08
CA ARG A 155 -11.05 30.11 -2.00
C ARG A 155 -9.85 31.03 -1.84
N PRO A 156 -9.94 32.34 -2.16
CA PRO A 156 -8.88 33.26 -1.80
C PRO A 156 -8.62 33.06 -0.31
N SER A 157 -7.33 32.92 0.03
CA SER A 157 -6.90 32.72 1.40
C SER A 157 -7.63 33.74 2.29
N GLN A 158 -8.06 33.35 3.49
CA GLN A 158 -8.64 34.31 4.46
C GLN A 158 -7.74 35.55 4.64
N ALA A 159 -6.43 35.41 4.37
CA ALA A 159 -5.47 36.50 4.31
C ALA A 159 -5.68 37.47 3.11
N GLU A 160 -6.05 36.96 1.93
CA GLU A 160 -6.40 37.78 0.76
C GLU A 160 -7.75 38.47 0.91
N ARG A 161 -8.76 37.81 1.52
CA ARG A 161 -10.05 38.46 1.83
C ARG A 161 -9.88 39.66 2.76
N LYS A 162 -9.12 39.53 3.85
CA LYS A 162 -8.81 40.66 4.75
C LYS A 162 -8.02 41.77 4.06
N LYS A 163 -7.09 41.42 3.17
CA LYS A 163 -6.29 42.40 2.42
C LYS A 163 -7.16 43.19 1.43
N ASN A 164 -8.12 42.53 0.78
CA ASN A 164 -9.07 43.18 -0.14
C ASN A 164 -10.10 44.05 0.59
N ASP A 165 -10.62 43.62 1.73
CA ASP A 165 -11.55 44.44 2.54
C ASP A 165 -10.87 45.69 3.11
N GLY A 166 -9.63 45.56 3.60
CA GLY A 166 -8.84 46.72 4.04
C GLY A 166 -8.55 47.71 2.91
N LYS A 167 -8.23 47.21 1.70
CA LYS A 167 -7.98 48.05 0.51
C LYS A 167 -9.25 48.71 -0.04
N ARG A 168 -10.43 48.15 0.25
CA ARG A 168 -11.74 48.70 -0.14
C ARG A 168 -12.21 49.76 0.87
N SER A 169 -11.95 49.55 2.16
CA SER A 169 -12.21 50.54 3.21
C SER A 169 -11.36 51.81 3.04
N LEU A 170 -10.07 51.66 2.67
CA LEU A 170 -9.19 52.81 2.42
C LEU A 170 -9.54 53.59 1.15
N ARG A 171 -10.21 52.96 0.18
CA ARG A 171 -10.65 53.62 -1.06
C ARG A 171 -11.96 54.41 -0.91
N ASN A 172 -12.72 54.19 0.16
CA ASN A 172 -13.97 54.89 0.46
C ASN A 172 -13.77 56.05 1.46
N ILE A 173 -12.53 56.30 1.90
CA ILE A 173 -12.17 57.35 2.87
C ILE A 173 -11.33 58.46 2.20
N VAL A 174 -10.93 58.28 0.93
CA VAL A 174 -10.24 59.30 0.11
C VAL A 174 -11.21 59.82 -0.94
#